data_AF-A0A1X3D1I3-F1
#
_entry.id   AF-A0A1X3D1I3-F1
#
_cell.length_a   1.000
_cell.length_b   1.000
_cell.length_c   1.000
_cell.angle_alpha   90.00
_cell.angle_beta   90.00
_cell.angle_gamma   90.00
#
_symmetry.space_group_name_H-M   'P 1'
#
loop_
_entity.id
_entity.type
_entity.pdbx_description
1 polymer ?
#
loop_
_entity_poly.entity_id
_entity_poly.type
_entity_poly.pdbx_seq_one_letter_code
_entity_poly.pdbx_strand_id
1 'polypeptide(L)'
;MQQIQQRLDHIFKRPELLEQALTHRSFSSRNNERFEFVGDAILNYTVAKMLFETFTELPEGRLSRMRANLVNQDTLAAIAVSLNVGDALFLGPGELKSGGFNRPSILADAMEAVFAAISFDADFN
;
A
#
# COMPACT_ATOMS: atom_id res chain seq x y z
N MET A 1 4.39 2.89 15.22
CA MET A 1 2.94 2.64 15.04
C MET A 1 2.05 3.88 15.18
N GLN A 2 2.08 4.65 16.27
CA GLN A 2 1.20 5.83 16.41
C GLN A 2 1.42 6.91 15.32
N GLN A 3 2.68 7.26 15.03
CA GLN A 3 3.00 8.27 14.02
C GLN A 3 2.50 7.90 12.62
N ILE A 4 2.71 6.65 12.19
CA ILE A 4 2.25 6.20 10.87
C ILE A 4 0.72 6.18 10.78
N GLN A 5 0.01 5.77 11.85
CA GLN A 5 -1.45 5.84 11.90
C GLN A 5 -1.97 7.28 11.76
N GLN A 6 -1.30 8.25 12.38
CA GLN A 6 -1.65 9.67 12.22
C GLN A 6 -1.44 10.15 10.78
N ARG A 7 -0.34 9.73 10.12
CA ARG A 7 -0.06 10.08 8.72
C ARG A 7 -1.06 9.43 7.75
N LEU A 8 -1.50 8.21 8.07
CA LEU A 8 -2.54 7.49 7.32
C LEU A 8 -3.96 8.01 7.59
N ASP A 9 -4.13 8.89 8.58
CA ASP A 9 -5.44 9.32 9.08
C ASP A 9 -6.38 8.15 9.44
N HIS A 10 -5.80 7.06 9.94
CA HIS A 10 -6.54 5.85 10.33
C HIS A 10 -5.97 5.25 11.62
N ILE A 11 -6.80 5.21 12.66
CA ILE A 11 -6.48 4.55 13.93
C ILE A 11 -6.99 3.11 13.87
N PHE A 12 -6.07 2.15 13.85
CA PHE A 12 -6.40 0.73 13.75
C PHE A 12 -7.05 0.21 15.03
N LYS A 13 -8.18 -0.47 14.88
CA LYS A 13 -8.81 -1.24 15.97
C LYS A 13 -8.02 -2.52 16.26
N ARG A 14 -7.39 -3.09 15.23
CA ARG A 14 -6.50 -4.25 15.25
C ARG A 14 -5.09 -3.85 14.78
N PRO A 15 -4.24 -3.30 15.66
CA PRO A 15 -2.90 -2.83 15.30
C PRO A 15 -2.01 -3.89 14.65
N GLU A 16 -2.26 -5.17 14.94
CA GLU A 16 -1.55 -6.31 14.35
C GLU A 16 -1.71 -6.41 12.82
N LEU A 17 -2.78 -5.85 12.25
CA LEU A 17 -2.96 -5.78 10.80
C LEU A 17 -1.96 -4.80 10.17
N LEU A 18 -1.80 -3.63 10.79
CA LEU A 18 -0.83 -2.64 10.34
C LEU A 18 0.61 -3.11 10.55
N GLU A 19 0.89 -3.78 11.68
CA GLU A 19 2.19 -4.40 11.92
C GLU A 19 2.54 -5.41 10.82
N GLN A 20 1.60 -6.29 10.46
CA GLN A 20 1.82 -7.26 9.39
C GLN A 20 2.01 -6.58 8.03
N ALA A 21 1.23 -5.54 7.71
CA ALA A 21 1.37 -4.79 6.47
C ALA A 21 2.74 -4.10 6.32
N LEU A 22 3.34 -3.68 7.43
CA LEU A 22 4.65 -3.05 7.47
C LEU A 22 5.81 -4.06 7.62
N THR A 23 5.51 -5.36 7.68
CA THR A 23 6.53 -6.40 7.85
C THR A 23 6.96 -6.98 6.51
N HIS A 24 8.18 -6.67 6.09
CA HIS A 24 8.78 -7.25 4.90
C HIS A 24 9.20 -8.70 5.13
N ARG A 25 9.17 -9.52 4.07
CA ARG A 25 9.55 -10.95 4.12
C ARG A 25 10.96 -11.24 4.64
N SER A 26 11.89 -10.27 4.55
CA SER A 26 13.23 -10.42 5.12
C SER A 26 13.27 -10.38 6.64
N PHE A 27 12.20 -9.87 7.29
CA PHE A 27 12.09 -9.78 8.73
C PHE A 27 11.39 -11.00 9.35
N SER A 28 10.30 -11.47 8.73
CA SER A 28 9.46 -12.54 9.28
C SER A 28 8.77 -13.35 8.17
N SER A 29 8.42 -14.61 8.48
CA SER A 29 7.54 -15.43 7.63
C SER A 29 6.09 -14.96 7.66
N ARG A 30 5.66 -14.28 8.73
CA ARG A 30 4.40 -13.55 8.79
C ARG A 30 4.65 -12.13 8.28
N ASN A 31 4.52 -11.96 6.97
CA ASN A 31 4.85 -10.73 6.26
C ASN A 31 3.65 -10.16 5.48
N ASN A 32 3.94 -9.11 4.72
CA ASN A 32 2.98 -8.30 3.98
C ASN A 32 2.60 -8.85 2.59
N GLU A 33 3.26 -9.88 2.03
CA GLU A 33 3.04 -10.33 0.63
C GLU A 33 1.58 -10.74 0.37
N ARG A 34 0.90 -11.34 1.35
CA ARG A 34 -0.54 -11.69 1.22
C ARG A 34 -1.46 -10.48 1.32
N PHE A 35 -1.05 -9.45 2.04
CA PHE A 35 -1.80 -8.21 2.17
C PHE A 35 -1.61 -7.37 0.91
N GLU A 36 -0.38 -7.27 0.40
CA GLU A 36 -0.03 -6.68 -0.91
C GLU A 36 -0.93 -7.24 -2.00
N PHE A 37 -1.01 -8.56 -2.14
CA PHE A 37 -1.88 -9.22 -3.13
C PHE A 37 -3.35 -8.74 -3.10
N VAL A 38 -3.93 -8.59 -1.90
CA VAL A 38 -5.30 -8.09 -1.74
C VAL A 38 -5.38 -6.58 -1.96
N GLY A 39 -4.35 -5.86 -1.51
CA GLY A 39 -4.21 -4.42 -1.61
C GLY A 39 -4.15 -3.92 -3.04
N ASP A 40 -3.39 -4.59 -3.90
CA ASP A 40 -3.34 -4.31 -5.35
C ASP A 40 -4.73 -4.42 -5.97
N ALA A 41 -5.50 -5.47 -5.65
CA ALA A 41 -6.85 -5.65 -6.16
C ALA A 41 -7.81 -4.53 -5.68
N ILE A 42 -7.72 -4.15 -4.40
CA ILE A 42 -8.50 -3.04 -3.82
C ILE A 42 -8.14 -1.72 -4.51
N LEU A 43 -6.85 -1.44 -4.69
CA LEU A 43 -6.37 -0.22 -5.33
C LEU A 43 -6.85 -0.13 -6.78
N ASN A 44 -6.68 -1.21 -7.55
CA ASN A 44 -7.12 -1.28 -8.94
C ASN A 44 -8.62 -1.05 -9.07
N TYR A 45 -9.44 -1.69 -8.22
CA TYR A 45 -10.88 -1.50 -8.21
C TYR A 45 -11.25 -0.06 -7.85
N THR A 46 -10.66 0.49 -6.78
CA THR A 46 -10.98 1.83 -6.28
C THR A 46 -10.66 2.89 -7.32
N VAL A 47 -9.48 2.82 -7.96
CA VAL A 47 -9.10 3.76 -9.01
C VAL A 47 -9.95 3.55 -10.27
N ALA A 48 -10.25 2.31 -10.66
CA ALA A 48 -11.12 2.05 -11.81
C ALA A 48 -12.53 2.64 -11.59
N LYS A 49 -13.11 2.45 -10.40
CA LYS A 49 -14.41 3.00 -10.04
C LYS A 49 -14.40 4.52 -10.07
N MET A 50 -13.40 5.15 -9.45
CA MET A 50 -13.24 6.61 -9.46
C MET A 50 -13.14 7.16 -10.89
N LEU A 51 -12.35 6.53 -11.76
CA LEU A 51 -12.22 6.94 -13.16
C LEU A 51 -13.52 6.74 -13.95
N PHE A 52 -14.22 5.64 -13.74
CA PHE A 52 -15.52 5.35 -14.36
C PHE A 52 -16.59 6.39 -13.98
N GLU A 53 -16.67 6.74 -12.69
CA GLU A 53 -17.63 7.72 -12.18
C GLU A 53 -17.28 9.16 -12.60
N THR A 54 -15.99 9.47 -12.72
CA THR A 54 -15.51 10.83 -13.06
C THR A 54 -15.59 11.11 -14.56
N PHE A 55 -15.30 10.13 -15.41
CA PHE A 55 -15.15 10.30 -16.86
C PHE A 55 -16.16 9.47 -17.65
N THR A 56 -17.44 9.88 -17.60
CA THR A 56 -18.59 9.12 -18.14
C THR A 56 -18.54 8.87 -19.65
N GLU A 57 -17.85 9.73 -20.41
CA GLU A 57 -17.80 9.67 -21.87
C GLU A 57 -16.52 9.02 -22.42
N LEU A 58 -15.55 8.68 -21.57
CA LEU A 58 -14.29 8.09 -22.03
C LEU A 58 -14.45 6.60 -22.32
N PRO A 59 -13.89 6.10 -23.44
CA PRO A 59 -13.90 4.68 -23.72
C PRO A 59 -12.99 3.92 -22.75
N GLU A 60 -13.31 2.64 -22.53
CA GLU A 60 -12.56 1.73 -21.64
C GLU A 60 -11.05 1.82 -21.83
N GLY A 61 -10.55 1.77 -23.08
CA GLY A 61 -9.11 1.81 -23.32
C GLY A 61 -8.40 3.08 -22.86
N ARG A 62 -9.11 4.22 -22.75
CA ARG A 62 -8.56 5.45 -22.16
C ARG A 62 -8.57 5.35 -20.63
N LEU A 63 -9.65 4.86 -20.03
CA LEU A 63 -9.75 4.64 -18.60
C LEU A 63 -8.67 3.67 -18.10
N SER A 64 -8.45 2.57 -18.81
CA SER A 64 -7.42 1.57 -18.48
C SER A 64 -5.99 2.14 -18.51
N ARG A 65 -5.68 3.00 -19.49
CA ARG A 65 -4.38 3.71 -19.53
C ARG A 65 -4.23 4.71 -18.38
N MET A 66 -5.29 5.45 -18.06
CA MET A 66 -5.29 6.37 -16.93
C MET A 66 -5.09 5.61 -15.61
N ARG A 67 -5.77 4.48 -15.42
CA ARG A 67 -5.57 3.61 -14.25
C ARG A 67 -4.12 3.16 -14.14
N ALA A 68 -3.52 2.65 -15.22
CA ALA A 68 -2.12 2.21 -15.19
C ALA A 68 -1.13 3.34 -14.84
N ASN A 69 -1.45 4.59 -15.22
CA ASN A 69 -0.63 5.75 -14.86
C ASN A 69 -0.80 6.18 -13.39
N LEU A 70 -1.88 5.80 -12.73
CA LEU A 70 -2.15 6.10 -11.32
C LEU A 70 -1.78 4.94 -10.39
N VAL A 71 -1.95 3.72 -10.87
CA VAL A 71 -1.66 2.46 -10.18
C VAL A 71 -0.36 1.90 -10.73
N ASN A 72 0.74 2.42 -10.22
CA ASN A 72 2.08 1.93 -10.51
C ASN A 72 3.02 2.15 -9.34
N GLN A 73 4.12 1.40 -9.36
CA GLN A 73 5.14 1.40 -8.32
C GLN A 73 5.68 2.80 -8.01
N ASP A 74 5.97 3.61 -9.03
CA ASP A 74 6.58 4.93 -8.81
C ASP A 74 5.63 5.88 -8.07
N THR A 75 4.34 5.85 -8.44
CA THR A 75 3.30 6.64 -7.77
C THR A 75 3.12 6.18 -6.32
N LEU A 76 3.03 4.87 -6.10
CA LEU A 76 2.88 4.29 -4.76
C LEU A 76 4.09 4.53 -3.87
N ALA A 77 5.30 4.39 -4.41
CA ALA A 77 6.54 4.70 -3.70
C ALA A 77 6.62 6.17 -3.31
N ALA A 78 6.22 7.09 -4.20
CA ALA A 78 6.19 8.52 -3.89
C ALA A 78 5.20 8.85 -2.76
N ILE A 79 4.04 8.20 -2.75
CA ILE A 79 3.06 8.31 -1.65
C ILE A 79 3.63 7.73 -0.35
N ALA A 80 4.27 6.55 -0.43
CA ALA A 80 4.90 5.92 0.73
C ALA A 80 5.97 6.82 1.38
N VAL A 81 6.77 7.51 0.55
CA VAL A 81 7.77 8.47 1.02
C VAL A 81 7.11 9.68 1.69
N SER A 82 6.06 10.25 1.10
CA SER A 82 5.37 11.41 1.70
C SER A 82 4.71 11.08 3.04
N LEU A 83 4.26 9.83 3.20
CA LEU A 83 3.73 9.27 4.44
C LEU A 83 4.82 8.72 5.38
N ASN A 84 6.10 8.80 4.98
CA ASN A 84 7.25 8.27 5.73
C ASN A 84 7.03 6.80 6.17
N VAL A 85 6.53 5.97 5.25
CA VAL A 85 6.30 4.53 5.48
C VAL A 85 7.62 3.80 5.72
N GLY A 86 8.70 4.20 5.04
CA GLY A 86 10.02 3.59 5.16
C GLY A 86 10.51 3.51 6.61
N ASP A 87 10.27 4.54 7.42
CA ASP A 87 10.65 4.61 8.83
C ASP A 87 9.85 3.63 9.71
N ALA A 88 8.69 3.18 9.24
CA ALA A 88 7.80 2.28 9.95
C ALA A 88 7.96 0.82 9.53
N LEU A 89 8.79 0.52 8.51
CA LEU A 89 9.00 -0.83 8.01
C LEU A 89 9.80 -1.71 8.98
N PHE A 90 9.34 -2.95 9.14
CA PHE A 90 10.13 -4.00 9.76
C PHE A 90 10.92 -4.74 8.69
N LEU A 91 12.23 -4.54 8.68
CA LEU A 91 13.17 -5.12 7.71
C LEU A 91 14.18 -6.01 8.40
N GLY A 92 14.51 -7.15 7.78
CA GLY A 92 15.62 -7.99 8.23
C GLY A 92 16.97 -7.25 8.18
N PRO A 93 17.96 -7.64 9.00
CA PRO A 93 19.21 -6.87 9.13
C PRO A 93 19.98 -6.64 7.82
N GLY A 94 19.92 -7.61 6.89
CA GLY A 94 20.55 -7.48 5.57
C GLY A 94 19.85 -6.47 4.67
N GLU A 95 18.50 -6.48 4.67
CA GLU A 95 17.69 -5.56 3.87
C GLU A 95 17.76 -4.13 4.43
N LEU A 96 17.81 -4.00 5.75
CA LEU A 96 18.00 -2.70 6.39
C LEU A 96 19.37 -2.09 6.02
N LYS A 97 20.44 -2.89 6.08
CA LYS A 97 21.80 -2.46 5.72
C LYS A 97 21.95 -2.06 4.25
N SER A 98 21.20 -2.70 3.34
CA SER A 98 21.22 -2.38 1.91
C SER A 98 20.33 -1.18 1.54
N GLY A 99 19.66 -0.55 2.50
CA GLY A 99 18.81 0.61 2.27
C GLY A 99 17.38 0.27 1.81
N GLY A 100 16.88 -0.93 2.12
CA GLY A 100 15.55 -1.39 1.69
C GLY A 100 14.40 -0.47 2.11
N PHE A 101 14.56 0.29 3.19
CA PHE A 101 13.56 1.27 3.66
C PHE A 101 13.31 2.43 2.68
N ASN A 102 14.21 2.64 1.72
CA ASN A 102 14.07 3.63 0.64
C ASN A 102 13.86 2.99 -0.74
N ARG A 103 13.74 1.65 -0.82
CA ARG A 103 13.61 0.96 -2.11
C ARG A 103 12.17 1.15 -2.65
N PRO A 104 11.99 1.67 -3.89
CA PRO A 104 10.66 1.94 -4.42
C PRO A 104 9.72 0.72 -4.43
N SER A 105 10.24 -0.46 -4.78
CA SER A 105 9.42 -1.69 -4.77
C SER A 105 8.90 -2.02 -3.37
N ILE A 106 9.77 -2.07 -2.35
CA ILE A 106 9.37 -2.38 -0.96
C ILE A 106 8.35 -1.35 -0.43
N LEU A 107 8.55 -0.08 -0.77
CA LEU A 107 7.66 1.00 -0.37
C LEU A 107 6.28 0.88 -1.03
N ALA A 108 6.24 0.54 -2.33
CA ALA A 108 4.99 0.30 -3.04
C ALA A 108 4.25 -0.92 -2.49
N ASP A 109 4.93 -2.05 -2.32
CA ASP A 109 4.36 -3.30 -1.79
C ASP A 109 3.78 -3.07 -0.38
N ALA A 110 4.48 -2.30 0.47
CA ALA A 110 4.00 -1.93 1.79
C ALA A 110 2.76 -1.03 1.75
N MET A 111 2.67 -0.09 0.80
CA MET A 111 1.48 0.74 0.62
C MET A 111 0.27 -0.09 0.22
N GLU A 112 0.43 -1.02 -0.72
CA GLU A 112 -0.64 -1.95 -1.11
C GLU A 112 -1.08 -2.78 0.09
N ALA A 113 -0.14 -3.33 0.84
CA ALA A 113 -0.44 -4.08 2.05
C ALA A 113 -1.18 -3.24 3.11
N VAL A 114 -0.86 -1.95 3.24
CA VAL A 114 -1.57 -1.03 4.13
C VAL A 114 -3.01 -0.83 3.68
N PHE A 115 -3.30 -0.74 2.38
CA PHE A 115 -4.68 -0.66 1.88
C PHE A 115 -5.50 -1.89 2.27
N ALA A 116 -4.93 -3.09 2.13
CA ALA A 116 -5.58 -4.31 2.61
C ALA A 116 -5.79 -4.30 4.12
N ALA A 117 -4.79 -3.88 4.91
CA ALA A 117 -4.91 -3.79 6.36
C ALA A 117 -6.03 -2.83 6.79
N ILE A 118 -6.15 -1.65 6.17
CA ILE A 118 -7.22 -0.69 6.44
C ILE A 118 -8.58 -1.31 6.08
N SER A 119 -8.68 -1.94 4.91
CA SER A 119 -9.92 -2.60 4.47
C SER A 119 -10.37 -3.70 5.43
N PHE A 120 -9.44 -4.52 5.90
CA PHE A 120 -9.73 -5.55 6.89
C PHE A 120 -10.14 -4.94 8.22
N ASP A 121 -9.42 -3.93 8.71
CA ASP A 121 -9.69 -3.27 10.00
C ASP A 121 -11.04 -2.54 10.03
N ALA A 122 -11.45 -1.95 8.90
CA ALA A 122 -12.70 -1.22 8.75
C ALA A 122 -13.94 -2.12 8.58
N ASP A 123 -13.80 -3.46 8.61
CA ASP A 123 -14.86 -4.43 8.33
C ASP A 123 -15.56 -4.15 6.99
N PHE A 124 -14.78 -3.90 5.94
CA PHE A 124 -15.29 -3.62 4.60
C PHE A 124 -16.13 -4.81 4.10
N ASN A 125 -17.46 -4.69 4.22
CA ASN A 125 -18.48 -5.54 3.60
C ASN A 125 -19.18 -4.76 2.49
#